data_AF-D7DHV1-F1
#
_entry.id   AF-D7DHV1-F1
#
_cell.length_a   1.000
_cell.length_b   1.000
_cell.length_c   1.000
_cell.angle_alpha   90.00
_cell.angle_beta   90.00
_cell.angle_gamma   90.00
#
_symmetry.space_group_name_H-M   'P 1'
#
loop_
_entity.id
_entity.type
_entity.pdbx_description
1 polymer ?
#
loop_
_entity_poly.entity_id
_entity_poly.type
_entity_poly.pdbx_seq_one_letter_code
_entity_poly.pdbx_strand_id
1 'polypeptide(L)'
;MAGIPKSTRSGGPKTEAGKIASSRNALKTGAYSSMAVIPGESEEDFRGLHEEFLVSFKPSDVAESSMVRELAVLTWKKLRLERLEQAAFVRALKIPVKALDICSMVPVEECHDWLIRDISIVTEEFIATYSEMLELLRPGSENIEINERLFLFFSKNPEFTELLRKEHLLDESDRISIEHIGHKLDNQVYNDQLAKGWTLPEVRQWLNQIQWVAEYLDDIKAAIALIKEKRLLDLMQDQGIVRAHDDLSRAFYRTLGELRRQQSWRQKIGIIDVTPE
;
A
#
# COMPACT_ATOMS: atom_id res chain seq x y z
N MET A 1 -4.21 44.43 -37.37
CA MET A 1 -3.34 43.28 -37.02
C MET A 1 -3.54 42.97 -35.55
N ALA A 2 -4.40 42.01 -35.23
CA ALA A 2 -4.62 41.56 -33.85
C ALA A 2 -3.41 40.72 -33.41
N GLY A 3 -2.73 41.15 -32.36
CA GLY A 3 -1.56 40.45 -31.80
C GLY A 3 -1.94 39.07 -31.28
N ILE A 4 -1.13 38.08 -31.61
CA ILE A 4 -1.25 36.70 -31.15
C ILE A 4 -1.23 36.69 -29.61
N PRO A 5 -2.24 36.15 -28.91
CA PRO A 5 -2.22 36.09 -27.46
C PRO A 5 -1.08 35.17 -26.99
N LYS A 6 -0.15 35.72 -26.19
CA LYS A 6 0.90 34.94 -25.53
C LYS A 6 0.24 33.92 -24.60
N SER A 7 0.58 32.64 -24.81
CA SER A 7 0.26 31.52 -23.93
C SER A 7 0.50 31.89 -22.46
N THR A 8 -0.56 31.85 -21.65
CA THR A 8 -0.53 31.92 -20.19
C THR A 8 0.03 30.61 -19.63
N ARG A 9 1.32 30.33 -19.87
CA ARG A 9 2.04 29.31 -19.10
C ARG A 9 2.03 29.76 -17.64
N SER A 10 1.37 29.00 -16.79
CA SER A 10 1.42 29.14 -15.34
C SER A 10 2.88 29.05 -14.90
N GLY A 11 3.53 30.20 -14.74
CA GLY A 11 4.84 30.29 -14.10
C GLY A 11 4.75 29.62 -12.73
N GLY A 12 5.73 28.79 -12.41
CA GLY A 12 5.74 27.91 -11.24
C GLY A 12 5.49 28.61 -9.88
N PRO A 13 5.54 27.86 -8.77
CA PRO A 13 5.11 28.36 -7.47
C PRO A 13 5.75 29.71 -7.11
N LYS A 14 4.91 30.74 -6.94
CA LYS A 14 5.37 32.12 -6.65
C LYS A 14 5.60 32.37 -5.17
N THR A 15 5.04 31.53 -4.30
CA THR A 15 5.16 31.63 -2.85
C THR A 15 6.30 30.76 -2.34
N GLU A 16 6.93 31.18 -1.24
CA GLU A 16 8.02 30.43 -0.62
C GLU A 16 7.56 29.03 -0.17
N ALA A 17 6.37 28.92 0.42
CA ALA A 17 5.75 27.64 0.76
C ALA A 17 5.57 26.73 -0.48
N GLY A 18 5.12 27.31 -1.61
CA GLY A 18 4.96 26.56 -2.86
C GLY A 18 6.29 26.10 -3.46
N LYS A 19 7.35 26.90 -3.32
CA LYS A 19 8.71 26.53 -3.76
C LYS A 19 9.29 25.42 -2.89
N ILE A 20 9.13 25.50 -1.56
CA ILE A 20 9.58 24.47 -0.62
C ILE A 20 8.85 23.15 -0.89
N ALA A 21 7.52 23.18 -1.10
CA ALA A 21 6.75 22.00 -1.46
C ALA A 21 7.22 21.40 -2.79
N SER A 22 7.46 22.24 -3.81
CA SER A 22 8.00 21.79 -5.10
C SER A 22 9.40 21.20 -4.99
N SER A 23 10.26 21.78 -4.15
CA SER A 23 11.65 21.32 -3.91
C SER A 23 11.67 19.99 -3.16
N ARG A 24 10.82 19.81 -2.13
CA ARG A 24 10.68 18.54 -1.43
C ARG A 24 10.16 17.43 -2.34
N ASN A 25 9.23 17.73 -3.25
CA ASN A 25 8.73 16.76 -4.23
C ASN A 25 9.80 16.37 -5.25
N ALA A 26 10.64 17.32 -5.69
CA ALA A 26 11.77 17.05 -6.57
C ALA A 26 12.83 16.15 -5.93
N LEU A 27 13.11 16.36 -4.64
CA LEU A 27 14.04 15.53 -3.85
C LEU A 27 13.49 14.12 -3.58
N LYS A 28 12.17 13.99 -3.41
CA LYS A 28 11.52 12.71 -3.11
C LYS A 28 11.48 11.73 -4.29
N THR A 29 11.35 12.24 -5.52
CA THR A 29 11.22 11.39 -6.72
C THR A 29 12.49 11.31 -7.57
N GLY A 30 13.42 12.26 -7.41
CA GLY A 30 14.62 12.34 -8.25
C GLY A 30 14.34 12.66 -9.72
N ALA A 31 13.09 13.01 -10.09
CA ALA A 31 12.70 13.33 -11.47
C ALA A 31 13.45 14.55 -12.02
N TYR A 32 13.72 15.52 -11.15
CA TYR A 32 14.46 16.75 -11.48
C TYR A 32 15.94 16.68 -11.07
N SER A 33 16.46 15.51 -10.69
CA SER A 33 17.87 15.32 -10.38
C SER A 33 18.76 15.64 -11.58
N SER A 34 19.92 16.25 -11.35
CA SER A 34 20.96 16.41 -12.38
C SER A 34 21.63 15.08 -12.73
N MET A 35 21.60 14.11 -11.81
CA MET A 35 22.18 12.78 -12.02
C MET A 35 21.24 11.93 -12.88
N ALA A 36 21.82 11.24 -13.88
CA ALA A 36 21.10 10.26 -14.69
C ALA A 36 20.71 9.07 -13.83
N VAL A 37 21.70 8.42 -13.21
CA VAL A 37 21.57 7.31 -12.27
C VAL A 37 21.81 7.85 -10.85
N ILE A 38 20.94 7.52 -9.91
CA ILE A 38 21.06 7.94 -8.50
C ILE A 38 21.57 6.78 -7.62
N PRO A 39 22.06 7.03 -6.39
CA PRO A 39 22.43 5.95 -5.47
C PRO A 39 21.32 4.91 -5.30
N GLY A 40 21.66 3.63 -5.42
CA GLY A 40 20.73 2.51 -5.35
C GLY A 40 20.17 2.04 -6.69
N GLU A 41 20.52 2.70 -7.80
CA GLU A 41 20.23 2.24 -9.15
C GLU A 41 21.44 1.57 -9.80
N SER A 42 21.18 0.70 -10.78
CA SER A 42 22.20 0.00 -11.57
C SER A 42 22.69 0.90 -12.70
N GLU A 43 23.98 1.24 -12.69
CA GLU A 43 24.63 1.98 -13.78
C GLU A 43 24.74 1.09 -15.03
N GLU A 44 24.91 -0.22 -14.84
CA GLU A 44 24.94 -1.23 -15.90
C GLU A 44 23.61 -1.29 -16.66
N ASP A 45 22.48 -1.27 -15.95
CA ASP A 45 21.15 -1.30 -16.57
C ASP A 45 20.90 -0.02 -17.38
N PHE A 46 21.31 1.14 -16.83
CA PHE A 46 21.22 2.41 -17.55
C PHE A 46 22.11 2.40 -18.80
N ARG A 47 23.32 1.83 -18.72
CA ARG A 47 24.21 1.68 -19.87
C ARG A 47 23.59 0.79 -20.94
N GLY A 48 22.99 -0.34 -20.56
CA GLY A 48 22.26 -1.21 -21.47
C GLY A 48 21.13 -0.49 -22.18
N LEU A 49 20.30 0.26 -21.44
CA LEU A 49 19.25 1.10 -22.03
C LEU A 49 19.84 2.12 -23.03
N HIS A 50 20.90 2.80 -22.65
CA HIS A 50 21.54 3.77 -23.54
C HIS A 50 22.10 3.12 -24.82
N GLU A 51 22.68 1.93 -24.72
CA GLU A 51 23.15 1.15 -25.87
C GLU A 51 22.00 0.78 -26.81
N GLU A 52 20.84 0.37 -26.29
CA GLU A 52 19.64 0.12 -27.11
C GLU A 52 19.20 1.38 -27.87
N PHE A 53 19.23 2.54 -27.21
CA PHE A 53 18.95 3.83 -27.83
C PHE A 53 19.98 4.15 -28.95
N LEU A 54 21.27 3.89 -28.74
CA LEU A 54 22.29 4.07 -29.77
C LEU A 54 22.05 3.17 -30.99
N VAL A 55 21.72 1.89 -30.77
CA VAL A 55 21.43 0.92 -31.84
C VAL A 55 20.18 1.32 -32.64
N SER A 56 19.14 1.79 -31.95
CA SER A 56 17.87 2.18 -32.55
C SER A 56 17.97 3.47 -33.37
N PHE A 57 18.62 4.50 -32.82
CA PHE A 57 18.67 5.83 -33.44
C PHE A 57 19.86 6.04 -34.38
N LYS A 58 20.93 5.24 -34.26
CA LYS A 58 22.13 5.29 -35.10
C LYS A 58 22.67 6.73 -35.27
N PRO A 59 22.99 7.43 -34.18
CA PRO A 59 23.50 8.80 -34.27
C PRO A 59 24.80 8.82 -35.06
N SER A 60 24.98 9.80 -35.94
CA SER A 60 26.18 9.90 -36.80
C SER A 60 27.18 10.98 -36.36
N ASP A 61 26.81 11.84 -35.40
CA ASP A 61 27.69 12.87 -34.86
C ASP A 61 27.48 13.06 -33.35
N VAL A 62 28.35 13.87 -32.74
CA VAL A 62 28.34 14.15 -31.30
C VAL A 62 27.03 14.80 -30.84
N ALA A 63 26.42 15.65 -31.66
CA ALA A 63 25.17 16.33 -31.30
C ALA A 63 24.00 15.34 -31.24
N GLU A 64 23.90 14.42 -32.21
CA GLU A 64 22.92 13.35 -32.15
C GLU A 64 23.20 12.36 -31.05
N SER A 65 24.46 11.96 -30.83
CA SER A 65 24.83 11.08 -29.71
C SER A 65 24.44 11.70 -28.37
N SER A 66 24.61 13.02 -28.22
CA SER A 66 24.18 13.75 -27.02
C SER A 66 22.66 13.71 -26.84
N MET A 67 21.88 13.93 -27.90
CA MET A 67 20.41 13.85 -27.83
C MET A 67 19.92 12.42 -27.58
N VAL A 68 20.55 11.41 -28.17
CA VAL A 68 20.25 10.00 -27.92
C VAL A 68 20.52 9.64 -26.45
N ARG A 69 21.64 10.10 -25.89
CA ARG A 69 21.92 9.97 -24.46
C ARG A 69 20.86 10.67 -23.61
N GLU A 70 20.45 11.87 -23.99
CA GLU A 70 19.40 12.60 -23.26
C GLU A 70 18.06 11.86 -23.28
N LEU A 71 17.68 11.25 -24.41
CA LEU A 71 16.49 10.39 -24.49
C LEU A 71 16.57 9.19 -23.54
N ALA A 72 17.75 8.54 -23.44
CA ALA A 72 17.98 7.46 -22.48
C ALA A 72 17.84 7.96 -21.03
N VAL A 73 18.42 9.12 -20.68
CA VAL A 73 18.30 9.73 -19.35
C VAL A 73 16.85 10.06 -19.00
N LEU A 74 16.10 10.66 -19.93
CA LEU A 74 14.69 11.00 -19.72
C LEU A 74 13.83 9.75 -19.53
N THR A 75 14.11 8.69 -20.29
CA THR A 75 13.45 7.39 -20.17
C THR A 75 13.77 6.75 -18.82
N TRP A 76 15.04 6.77 -18.39
CA TRP A 76 15.45 6.22 -17.10
C TRP A 76 14.76 6.92 -15.93
N LYS A 77 14.67 8.25 -15.96
CA LYS A 77 13.95 9.05 -14.97
C LYS A 77 12.45 8.73 -14.94
N LYS A 78 11.84 8.44 -16.10
CA LYS A 78 10.44 8.02 -16.18
C LYS A 78 10.24 6.65 -15.52
N LEU A 79 11.10 5.68 -15.83
CA LEU A 79 11.07 4.34 -15.20
C LEU A 79 11.27 4.42 -13.68
N ARG A 80 12.16 5.31 -13.21
CA ARG A 80 12.33 5.59 -11.77
C ARG A 80 11.02 6.07 -11.14
N LEU A 81 10.37 7.05 -11.76
CA LEU A 81 9.13 7.62 -11.25
C LEU A 81 8.03 6.56 -11.17
N GLU A 82 7.89 5.72 -12.20
CA GLU A 82 6.96 4.59 -12.23
C GLU A 82 7.23 3.58 -11.09
N ARG A 83 8.49 3.22 -10.85
CA ARG A 83 8.87 2.33 -9.73
C ARG A 83 8.52 2.92 -8.37
N LEU A 84 8.76 4.23 -8.19
CA LEU A 84 8.46 4.92 -6.94
C LEU A 84 6.95 5.01 -6.68
N GLU A 85 6.15 5.23 -7.72
CA GLU A 85 4.69 5.20 -7.67
C GLU A 85 4.17 3.83 -7.28
N GLN A 86 4.63 2.77 -7.95
CA GLN A 86 4.27 1.40 -7.61
C GLN A 86 4.59 1.08 -6.15
N ALA A 87 5.79 1.46 -5.67
CA ALA A 87 6.16 1.28 -4.28
C ALA A 87 5.27 2.11 -3.33
N ALA A 88 4.86 3.32 -3.73
CA ALA A 88 3.95 4.16 -2.95
C ALA A 88 2.54 3.56 -2.85
N PHE A 89 2.00 3.03 -3.96
CA PHE A 89 0.71 2.33 -3.97
C PHE A 89 0.73 1.11 -3.05
N VAL A 90 1.77 0.26 -3.16
CA VAL A 90 1.92 -0.91 -2.29
C VAL A 90 1.99 -0.49 -0.82
N ARG A 91 2.75 0.56 -0.48
CA ARG A 91 2.80 1.07 0.90
C ARG A 91 1.44 1.54 1.38
N ALA A 92 0.71 2.32 0.58
CA ALA A 92 -0.60 2.84 0.96
C ALA A 92 -1.64 1.75 1.20
N LEU A 93 -1.61 0.68 0.40
CA LEU A 93 -2.47 -0.50 0.58
C LEU A 93 -2.11 -1.33 1.81
N LYS A 94 -0.83 -1.32 2.23
CA LYS A 94 -0.34 -2.03 3.43
C LYS A 94 -0.59 -1.29 4.74
N ILE A 95 -0.95 -0.01 4.71
CA ILE A 95 -1.31 0.72 5.94
C ILE A 95 -2.54 0.03 6.54
N PRO A 96 -2.50 -0.45 7.79
CA PRO A 96 -3.65 -1.08 8.41
C PRO A 96 -4.82 -0.10 8.48
N VAL A 97 -6.03 -0.59 8.22
CA VAL A 97 -7.27 0.16 8.47
C VAL A 97 -7.66 -0.09 9.92
N LYS A 98 -8.02 0.97 10.64
CA LYS A 98 -8.46 0.90 12.04
C LYS A 98 -9.97 1.08 12.14
N ALA A 99 -10.55 0.72 13.27
CA ALA A 99 -11.97 0.94 13.56
C ALA A 99 -12.37 2.41 13.40
N LEU A 100 -11.51 3.34 13.84
CA LEU A 100 -11.74 4.78 13.68
C LEU A 100 -11.81 5.23 12.21
N ASP A 101 -11.15 4.51 11.29
CA ASP A 101 -11.18 4.87 9.87
C ASP A 101 -12.54 4.51 9.23
N ILE A 102 -13.26 3.53 9.80
CA ILE A 102 -14.54 3.04 9.28
C ILE A 102 -15.77 3.49 10.09
N CYS A 103 -15.58 4.14 11.25
CA CYS A 103 -16.66 4.45 12.19
C CYS A 103 -17.74 5.40 11.65
N SER A 104 -17.45 6.14 10.57
CA SER A 104 -18.44 6.96 9.87
C SER A 104 -19.29 6.19 8.85
N MET A 105 -18.92 4.94 8.56
CA MET A 105 -19.53 4.08 7.53
C MET A 105 -20.20 2.85 8.15
N VAL A 106 -19.64 2.33 9.24
CA VAL A 106 -20.16 1.18 9.98
C VAL A 106 -20.40 1.60 11.43
N PRO A 107 -21.53 1.24 12.07
CA PRO A 107 -21.76 1.53 13.48
C PRO A 107 -20.73 0.80 14.35
N VAL A 108 -19.80 1.52 14.98
CA VAL A 108 -18.78 0.92 15.85
C VAL A 108 -19.18 1.15 17.31
N GLU A 109 -19.57 0.08 18.01
CA GLU A 109 -19.94 0.15 19.43
C GLU A 109 -18.75 -0.12 20.37
N GLU A 110 -17.90 -1.09 20.04
CA GLU A 110 -16.66 -1.42 20.77
C GLU A 110 -15.43 -1.39 19.83
N CYS A 111 -14.19 -1.34 20.34
CA CYS A 111 -12.99 -1.13 19.52
C CYS A 111 -12.47 -2.45 18.92
N HIS A 112 -12.62 -2.64 17.60
CA HIS A 112 -12.36 -3.91 16.88
C HIS A 112 -11.06 -3.92 16.05
N ASP A 113 -10.02 -3.17 16.47
CA ASP A 113 -8.83 -2.95 15.63
C ASP A 113 -8.11 -4.24 15.22
N TRP A 114 -8.12 -5.28 16.06
CA TRP A 114 -7.44 -6.55 15.79
C TRP A 114 -8.13 -7.36 14.67
N LEU A 115 -9.47 -7.45 14.66
CA LEU A 115 -10.24 -8.14 13.60
C LEU A 115 -10.22 -7.37 12.28
N ILE A 116 -10.27 -6.03 12.33
CA ILE A 116 -10.25 -5.19 11.13
C ILE A 116 -8.87 -5.25 10.46
N ARG A 117 -7.80 -5.35 11.25
CA ARG A 117 -6.42 -5.46 10.75
C ARG A 117 -6.24 -6.66 9.83
N ASP A 118 -6.86 -7.79 10.16
CA ASP A 118 -6.86 -8.99 9.34
C ASP A 118 -8.23 -9.65 9.23
N ILE A 119 -9.11 -9.01 8.45
CA ILE A 119 -10.46 -9.50 8.18
C ILE A 119 -10.48 -10.87 7.47
N SER A 120 -9.35 -11.33 6.92
CA SER A 120 -9.27 -12.63 6.23
C SER A 120 -9.45 -13.82 7.18
N ILE A 121 -9.21 -13.59 8.47
CA ILE A 121 -9.42 -14.58 9.54
C ILE A 121 -10.92 -14.87 9.73
N VAL A 122 -11.80 -13.94 9.37
CA VAL A 122 -13.26 -14.06 9.54
C VAL A 122 -13.88 -14.84 8.37
N THR A 123 -13.73 -16.16 8.43
CA THR A 123 -14.35 -17.12 7.49
C THR A 123 -15.73 -17.57 7.98
N GLU A 124 -16.50 -18.27 7.13
CA GLU A 124 -17.76 -18.90 7.54
C GLU A 124 -17.55 -19.92 8.67
N GLU A 125 -16.47 -20.71 8.59
CA GLU A 125 -16.07 -21.68 9.61
C GLU A 125 -15.69 -21.00 10.92
N PHE A 126 -14.97 -19.87 10.84
CA PHE A 126 -14.67 -19.01 11.98
C PHE A 126 -15.99 -18.60 12.64
N ILE A 127 -16.89 -17.92 11.92
CA ILE A 127 -18.18 -17.45 12.43
C ILE A 127 -19.02 -18.59 13.04
N ALA A 128 -19.06 -19.77 12.40
CA ALA A 128 -19.78 -20.94 12.91
C ALA A 128 -19.21 -21.42 14.26
N THR A 129 -17.89 -21.46 14.38
CA THR A 129 -17.17 -21.84 15.61
C THR A 129 -17.49 -20.88 16.77
N TYR A 130 -17.57 -19.57 16.50
CA TYR A 130 -17.97 -18.59 17.52
C TYR A 130 -19.45 -18.64 17.88
N SER A 131 -20.32 -18.92 16.90
CA SER A 131 -21.75 -19.07 17.14
C SER A 131 -22.03 -20.23 18.10
N GLU A 132 -21.30 -21.34 17.97
CA GLU A 132 -21.34 -22.45 18.94
C GLU A 132 -20.91 -21.99 20.34
N MET A 133 -19.83 -21.20 20.44
CA MET A 133 -19.32 -20.69 21.72
C MET A 133 -20.28 -19.69 22.41
N LEU A 134 -20.93 -18.82 21.64
CA LEU A 134 -21.95 -17.88 22.14
C LEU A 134 -23.17 -18.62 22.70
N GLU A 135 -23.63 -19.67 22.03
CA GLU A 135 -24.72 -20.52 22.52
C GLU A 135 -24.38 -21.20 23.85
N LEU A 136 -23.11 -21.57 24.07
CA LEU A 136 -22.66 -22.11 25.36
C LEU A 136 -22.72 -21.08 26.50
N LEU A 137 -22.60 -19.79 26.19
CA LEU A 137 -22.52 -18.68 27.15
C LEU A 137 -23.83 -17.89 27.31
N ARG A 138 -24.92 -18.41 26.73
CA ARG A 138 -26.27 -17.82 26.83
C ARG A 138 -26.71 -17.66 28.29
N PRO A 139 -27.32 -16.53 28.67
CA PRO A 139 -27.78 -16.31 30.06
C PRO A 139 -28.64 -17.47 30.57
N GLY A 140 -28.33 -17.99 31.76
CA GLY A 140 -29.01 -19.15 32.35
C GLY A 140 -28.26 -20.48 32.24
N SER A 141 -27.09 -20.52 31.59
CA SER A 141 -26.19 -21.68 31.60
C SER A 141 -25.22 -21.72 32.79
N GLU A 142 -25.25 -20.71 33.68
CA GLU A 142 -24.29 -20.47 34.79
C GLU A 142 -24.24 -21.61 35.82
N ASN A 143 -23.51 -22.67 35.49
CA ASN A 143 -23.17 -23.81 36.35
C ASN A 143 -21.75 -24.29 36.02
N ILE A 144 -21.20 -25.14 36.88
CA ILE A 144 -19.89 -25.82 36.75
C ILE A 144 -19.67 -26.41 35.33
N GLU A 145 -20.76 -26.79 34.64
CA GLU A 145 -20.73 -27.29 33.26
C GLU A 145 -20.21 -26.29 32.20
N ILE A 146 -20.31 -24.97 32.40
CA ILE A 146 -19.79 -23.99 31.40
C ILE A 146 -18.28 -24.16 31.24
N ASN A 147 -17.56 -24.29 32.36
CA ASN A 147 -16.10 -24.39 32.35
C ASN A 147 -15.65 -25.67 31.63
N GLU A 148 -16.34 -26.79 31.86
CA GLU A 148 -16.09 -28.07 31.17
C GLU A 148 -16.38 -27.98 29.66
N ARG A 149 -17.49 -27.33 29.28
CA ARG A 149 -17.88 -27.15 27.87
C ARG A 149 -16.91 -26.23 27.13
N LEU A 150 -16.48 -25.14 27.76
CA LEU A 150 -15.45 -24.26 27.21
C LEU A 150 -14.11 -24.99 27.07
N PHE A 151 -13.70 -25.77 28.07
CA PHE A 151 -12.49 -26.59 27.96
C PHE A 151 -12.56 -27.57 26.79
N LEU A 152 -13.67 -28.29 26.64
CA LEU A 152 -13.87 -29.23 25.54
C LEU A 152 -13.84 -28.51 24.18
N PHE A 153 -14.41 -27.31 24.10
CA PHE A 153 -14.40 -26.48 22.91
C PHE A 153 -12.98 -26.04 22.52
N PHE A 154 -12.19 -25.48 23.46
CA PHE A 154 -10.81 -25.09 23.19
C PHE A 154 -9.91 -26.28 22.83
N SER A 155 -10.16 -27.45 23.44
CA SER A 155 -9.44 -28.68 23.13
C SER A 155 -9.73 -29.20 21.71
N LYS A 156 -10.96 -29.01 21.22
CA LYS A 156 -11.36 -29.36 19.85
C LYS A 156 -10.88 -28.35 18.81
N ASN A 157 -10.62 -27.10 19.23
CA ASN A 157 -10.26 -25.99 18.36
C ASN A 157 -8.89 -25.38 18.78
N PRO A 158 -7.76 -26.09 18.59
CA PRO A 158 -6.45 -25.61 19.03
C PRO A 158 -5.97 -24.35 18.29
N GLU A 159 -6.34 -24.18 17.03
CA GLU A 159 -5.99 -22.99 16.22
C GLU A 159 -6.60 -21.70 16.78
N PHE A 160 -7.80 -21.81 17.35
CA PHE A 160 -8.49 -20.72 18.04
C PHE A 160 -7.74 -20.27 19.29
N THR A 161 -7.19 -21.23 20.03
CA THR A 161 -6.38 -20.97 21.23
C THR A 161 -5.07 -20.26 20.87
N GLU A 162 -4.49 -20.60 19.72
CA GLU A 162 -3.29 -19.94 19.20
C GLU A 162 -3.57 -18.51 18.70
N LEU A 163 -4.73 -18.27 18.09
CA LEU A 163 -5.15 -16.93 17.67
C LEU A 163 -5.31 -16.00 18.88
N LEU A 164 -5.99 -16.47 19.93
CA LEU A 164 -6.12 -15.75 21.20
C LEU A 164 -4.77 -15.39 21.84
N ARG A 165 -3.78 -16.28 21.71
CA ARG A 165 -2.44 -16.08 22.24
C ARG A 165 -1.66 -14.98 21.49
N LYS A 166 -1.84 -14.85 20.18
CA LYS A 166 -1.04 -13.96 19.32
C LYS A 166 -1.43 -12.48 19.40
N GLU A 167 -2.69 -12.15 19.67
CA GLU A 167 -3.18 -10.76 19.65
C GLU A 167 -2.98 -9.99 20.98
N HIS A 168 -2.11 -10.48 21.88
CA HIS A 168 -1.76 -9.80 23.14
C HIS A 168 -2.95 -9.41 24.02
N LEU A 169 -3.89 -10.35 24.23
CA LEU A 169 -4.69 -10.40 25.45
C LEU A 169 -3.96 -11.14 26.60
N LEU A 170 -2.66 -11.41 26.44
CA LEU A 170 -1.75 -12.03 27.42
C LEU A 170 -0.47 -11.18 27.53
N ASP A 171 -0.09 -10.80 28.74
CA ASP A 171 1.21 -10.19 29.05
C ASP A 171 2.32 -11.25 28.91
N GLU A 172 3.55 -10.85 28.56
CA GLU A 172 4.68 -11.77 28.31
C GLU A 172 5.06 -12.61 29.55
N SER A 173 4.60 -12.21 30.75
CA SER A 173 4.75 -12.96 32.00
C SER A 173 3.83 -14.18 32.11
N ASP A 174 2.74 -14.24 31.36
CA ASP A 174 1.68 -15.25 31.47
C ASP A 174 1.73 -16.27 30.34
N ARG A 175 2.82 -17.04 30.32
CA ARG A 175 2.99 -18.20 29.43
C ARG A 175 1.98 -19.30 29.81
N ILE A 176 0.86 -19.41 29.07
CA ILE A 176 -0.11 -20.50 29.22
C ILE A 176 0.23 -21.65 28.26
N SER A 177 0.65 -22.79 28.83
CA SER A 177 0.61 -24.09 28.15
C SER A 177 -0.80 -24.69 28.23
N ILE A 178 -1.37 -25.01 27.07
CA ILE A 178 -2.72 -25.60 26.86
C ILE A 178 -2.92 -26.91 27.67
N GLU A 179 -1.82 -27.57 28.05
CA GLU A 179 -1.81 -28.80 28.86
C GLU A 179 -2.48 -28.66 30.25
N HIS A 180 -2.64 -27.45 30.79
CA HIS A 180 -3.15 -27.25 32.15
C HIS A 180 -4.68 -27.20 32.27
N ILE A 181 -5.42 -27.12 31.16
CA ILE A 181 -6.88 -27.01 31.22
C ILE A 181 -7.53 -28.36 31.62
N GLY A 182 -6.80 -29.48 31.45
CA GLY A 182 -7.28 -30.82 31.81
C GLY A 182 -7.05 -31.28 33.24
N HIS A 183 -6.33 -30.54 34.10
CA HIS A 183 -5.78 -31.12 35.35
C HIS A 183 -6.28 -30.55 36.68
N LYS A 184 -7.35 -29.75 36.73
CA LYS A 184 -7.93 -29.32 38.03
C LYS A 184 -9.45 -29.29 38.01
N LEU A 185 -10.03 -30.47 38.02
CA LEU A 185 -11.47 -30.74 38.23
C LEU A 185 -11.77 -31.05 39.70
N ASP A 186 -11.13 -30.39 40.66
CA ASP A 186 -11.48 -30.60 42.07
C ASP A 186 -11.45 -29.31 42.92
N ASN A 187 -12.63 -29.03 43.48
CA ASN A 187 -12.99 -28.15 44.59
C ASN A 187 -12.98 -26.61 44.45
N GLN A 188 -14.20 -26.09 44.30
CA GLN A 188 -14.88 -25.05 45.11
C GLN A 188 -14.33 -23.62 45.21
N VAL A 189 -13.32 -23.20 44.42
CA VAL A 189 -12.85 -21.79 44.45
C VAL A 189 -12.95 -21.05 43.09
N TYR A 190 -13.37 -21.72 42.02
CA TYR A 190 -13.12 -21.23 40.65
C TYR A 190 -14.40 -20.92 39.84
N ASN A 191 -15.37 -20.22 40.43
CA ASN A 191 -16.59 -19.80 39.69
C ASN A 191 -16.48 -18.44 38.97
N ASP A 192 -15.46 -17.62 39.27
CA ASP A 192 -15.33 -16.27 38.66
C ASP A 192 -14.15 -16.11 37.68
N GLN A 193 -13.28 -17.13 37.58
CA GLN A 193 -12.12 -17.11 36.69
C GLN A 193 -12.13 -18.37 35.83
N LEU A 194 -12.18 -18.21 34.50
CA LEU A 194 -11.80 -19.30 33.61
C LEU A 194 -10.31 -19.57 33.81
N ALA A 195 -9.88 -20.82 33.62
CA ALA A 195 -8.54 -21.31 33.92
C ALA A 195 -7.44 -20.27 33.61
N LYS A 196 -7.04 -19.55 34.67
CA LYS A 196 -5.95 -18.57 34.76
C LYS A 196 -6.03 -17.36 33.82
N GLY A 197 -6.99 -16.46 34.08
CA GLY A 197 -6.78 -15.02 33.85
C GLY A 197 -7.93 -14.26 33.22
N TRP A 198 -8.93 -14.96 32.67
CA TRP A 198 -10.07 -14.33 32.01
C TRP A 198 -11.34 -14.50 32.85
N THR A 199 -12.11 -13.44 32.93
CA THR A 199 -13.43 -13.41 33.55
C THR A 199 -14.50 -13.69 32.48
N LEU A 200 -15.63 -14.28 32.87
CA LEU A 200 -16.76 -14.51 31.96
C LEU A 200 -17.22 -13.22 31.22
N PRO A 201 -17.20 -12.02 31.85
CA PRO A 201 -17.42 -10.75 31.16
C PRO A 201 -16.44 -10.45 30.03
N GLU A 202 -15.13 -10.73 30.18
CA GLU A 202 -14.12 -10.47 29.13
C GLU A 202 -14.31 -11.40 27.93
N VAL A 203 -14.60 -12.68 28.19
CA VAL A 203 -14.94 -13.64 27.12
C VAL A 203 -16.23 -13.21 26.42
N ARG A 204 -17.25 -12.79 27.17
CA ARG A 204 -18.51 -12.31 26.60
C ARG A 204 -18.30 -11.06 25.74
N GLN A 205 -17.52 -10.09 26.24
CA GLN A 205 -17.18 -8.88 25.50
C GLN A 205 -16.49 -9.22 24.17
N TRP A 206 -15.51 -10.11 24.21
CA TRP A 206 -14.81 -10.57 23.02
C TRP A 206 -15.72 -11.29 22.02
N LEU A 207 -16.63 -12.14 22.50
CA LEU A 207 -17.58 -12.81 21.62
C LEU A 207 -18.60 -11.84 21.00
N ASN A 208 -19.04 -10.84 21.75
CA ASN A 208 -19.86 -9.76 21.22
C ASN A 208 -19.14 -9.02 20.09
N GLN A 209 -17.82 -8.82 20.22
CA GLN A 209 -17.01 -8.19 19.18
C GLN A 209 -16.99 -8.99 17.88
N ILE A 210 -16.87 -10.31 17.98
CA ILE A 210 -16.87 -11.20 16.82
C ILE A 210 -18.26 -11.30 16.19
N GLN A 211 -19.31 -11.34 17.02
CA GLN A 211 -20.68 -11.29 16.55
C GLN A 211 -20.97 -10.01 15.75
N TRP A 212 -20.50 -8.87 16.25
CA TRP A 212 -20.61 -7.60 15.53
C TRP A 212 -19.87 -7.65 14.18
N VAL A 213 -18.64 -8.18 14.13
CA VAL A 213 -17.92 -8.32 12.85
C VAL A 213 -18.65 -9.26 11.89
N ALA A 214 -19.27 -10.34 12.39
CA ALA A 214 -20.05 -11.25 11.57
C ALA A 214 -21.31 -10.58 10.99
N GLU A 215 -22.01 -9.75 11.79
CA GLU A 215 -23.20 -9.01 11.35
C GLU A 215 -22.86 -7.97 10.28
N TYR A 216 -21.76 -7.24 10.45
CA TYR A 216 -21.34 -6.16 9.55
C TYR A 216 -20.22 -6.56 8.58
N LEU A 217 -19.99 -7.85 8.36
CA LEU A 217 -18.81 -8.32 7.62
C LEU A 217 -18.69 -7.70 6.22
N ASP A 218 -19.79 -7.68 5.48
CA ASP A 218 -19.83 -7.15 4.12
C ASP A 218 -19.65 -5.63 4.11
N ASP A 219 -20.26 -4.92 5.06
CA ASP A 219 -20.11 -3.47 5.21
C ASP A 219 -18.68 -3.09 5.61
N ILE A 220 -18.05 -3.85 6.51
CA ILE A 220 -16.65 -3.67 6.92
C ILE A 220 -15.72 -3.91 5.72
N LYS A 221 -15.94 -4.99 4.95
CA LYS A 221 -15.17 -5.28 3.73
C LYS A 221 -15.32 -4.15 2.71
N ALA A 222 -16.54 -3.65 2.50
CA ALA A 222 -16.81 -2.53 1.60
C ALA A 222 -16.14 -1.24 2.09
N ALA A 223 -16.19 -0.93 3.39
CA ALA A 223 -15.54 0.24 3.96
C ALA A 223 -14.01 0.18 3.86
N ILE A 224 -13.39 -0.98 4.14
CA ILE A 224 -11.95 -1.22 3.95
C ILE A 224 -11.58 -1.00 2.48
N ALA A 225 -12.37 -1.55 1.54
CA ALA A 225 -12.14 -1.38 0.12
C ALA A 225 -12.21 0.09 -0.30
N LEU A 226 -13.24 0.83 0.14
CA LEU A 226 -13.41 2.25 -0.15
C LEU A 226 -12.26 3.10 0.41
N ILE A 227 -11.78 2.81 1.62
CA ILE A 227 -10.63 3.51 2.21
C ILE A 227 -9.37 3.24 1.39
N LYS A 228 -9.14 2.00 1.00
CA LYS A 228 -7.98 1.63 0.16
C LYS A 228 -8.05 2.30 -1.22
N GLU A 229 -9.23 2.32 -1.83
CA GLU A 229 -9.46 3.01 -3.10
C GLU A 229 -9.19 4.51 -2.97
N LYS A 230 -9.72 5.16 -1.92
CA LYS A 230 -9.47 6.58 -1.65
C LYS A 230 -7.98 6.87 -1.48
N ARG A 231 -7.24 6.03 -0.73
CA ARG A 231 -5.78 6.16 -0.57
C ARG A 231 -5.04 6.08 -1.91
N LEU A 232 -5.48 5.21 -2.83
CA LEU A 232 -4.91 5.13 -4.17
C LEU A 232 -5.25 6.37 -5.01
N LEU A 233 -6.51 6.82 -5.00
CA LEU A 233 -6.96 8.00 -5.72
C LEU A 233 -6.21 9.25 -5.27
N ASP A 234 -6.04 9.45 -3.96
CA ASP A 234 -5.30 10.59 -3.40
C ASP A 234 -3.84 10.59 -3.87
N LEU A 235 -3.21 9.41 -3.99
CA LEU A 235 -1.86 9.28 -4.55
C LEU A 235 -1.82 9.55 -6.05
N MET A 236 -2.79 9.05 -6.82
CA MET A 236 -2.88 9.26 -8.26
C MET A 236 -3.12 10.74 -8.61
N GLN A 237 -3.84 11.45 -7.74
CA GLN A 237 -4.12 12.88 -7.90
C GLN A 237 -2.99 13.78 -7.37
N ASP A 238 -1.87 13.22 -6.91
CA ASP A 238 -0.70 13.99 -6.49
C ASP A 238 -0.15 14.81 -7.67
N GLN A 239 -0.47 16.11 -7.64
CA GLN A 239 -0.07 17.07 -8.65
C GLN A 239 1.44 17.17 -8.83
N GLY A 240 2.25 16.78 -7.84
CA GLY A 240 3.71 16.73 -7.96
C GLY A 240 4.17 15.60 -8.88
N ILE A 241 3.56 14.42 -8.74
CA ILE A 241 3.87 13.23 -9.51
C ILE A 241 3.38 13.39 -10.96
N VAL A 242 2.13 13.82 -11.15
CA VAL A 242 1.54 14.05 -12.48
C VAL A 242 2.37 15.07 -13.28
N ARG A 243 2.78 16.18 -12.64
CA ARG A 243 3.63 17.18 -13.29
C ARG A 243 5.00 16.63 -13.69
N ALA A 244 5.62 15.80 -12.85
CA ALA A 244 6.91 15.20 -13.16
C ALA A 244 6.82 14.29 -14.40
N HIS A 245 5.77 13.47 -14.51
CA HIS A 245 5.50 12.66 -15.71
C HIS A 245 5.30 13.51 -16.96
N ASP A 246 4.47 14.54 -16.86
CA ASP A 246 4.19 15.48 -17.94
C ASP A 246 5.47 16.18 -18.43
N ASP A 247 6.28 16.69 -17.50
CA ASP A 247 7.51 17.40 -17.81
C ASP A 247 8.54 16.49 -18.47
N LEU A 248 8.74 15.27 -17.95
CA LEU A 248 9.64 14.28 -18.55
C LEU A 248 9.16 13.86 -19.93
N SER A 249 7.86 13.63 -20.12
CA SER A 249 7.28 13.25 -21.42
C SER A 249 7.42 14.38 -22.43
N ARG A 250 7.12 15.63 -22.04
CA ARG A 250 7.29 16.81 -22.89
C ARG A 250 8.76 17.01 -23.27
N ALA A 251 9.69 16.83 -22.34
CA ALA A 251 11.11 16.89 -22.62
C ALA A 251 11.52 15.81 -23.62
N PHE A 252 11.09 14.56 -23.40
CA PHE A 252 11.40 13.42 -24.26
C PHE A 252 10.97 13.67 -25.71
N TYR A 253 9.69 14.03 -25.93
CA TYR A 253 9.20 14.28 -27.29
C TYR A 253 9.84 15.49 -27.95
N ARG A 254 10.23 16.50 -27.17
CA ARG A 254 10.96 17.66 -27.70
C ARG A 254 12.34 17.25 -28.18
N THR A 255 13.12 16.53 -27.36
CA THR A 255 14.45 16.03 -27.74
C THR A 255 14.38 15.07 -28.92
N LEU A 256 13.37 14.18 -28.96
CA LEU A 256 13.14 13.29 -30.08
C LEU A 256 12.85 14.07 -31.37
N GLY A 257 12.03 15.12 -31.29
CA GLY A 257 11.71 15.98 -32.42
C GLY A 257 12.91 16.77 -32.94
N GLU A 258 13.82 17.21 -32.08
CA GLU A 258 15.10 17.83 -32.48
C GLU A 258 16.02 16.82 -33.15
N LEU A 259 16.19 15.63 -32.57
CA LEU A 259 16.99 14.54 -33.14
C LEU A 259 16.51 14.19 -34.55
N ARG A 260 15.19 14.00 -34.74
CA ARG A 260 14.62 13.68 -36.05
C ARG A 260 14.81 14.80 -37.07
N ARG A 261 14.77 16.06 -36.64
CA ARG A 261 15.05 17.21 -37.50
C ARG A 261 16.50 17.22 -37.95
N GLN A 262 17.46 17.00 -37.04
CA GLN A 262 18.88 16.91 -37.39
C GLN A 262 19.15 15.75 -38.36
N GLN A 263 18.59 14.58 -38.10
CA GLN A 263 18.72 13.42 -38.98
C GLN A 263 18.18 13.71 -40.39
N SER A 264 16.99 14.32 -40.47
CA SER A 264 16.37 14.70 -41.75
C SER A 264 17.18 15.75 -42.50
N TRP A 265 17.74 16.73 -41.79
CA TRP A 265 18.60 17.76 -42.37
C TRP A 265 19.87 17.15 -42.97
N ARG A 266 20.52 16.23 -42.25
CA ARG A 266 21.70 15.53 -42.77
C ARG A 266 21.39 14.64 -43.94
N GLN A 267 20.28 13.90 -43.93
CA GLN A 267 19.85 13.12 -45.09
C GLN A 267 19.68 14.00 -46.32
N LYS A 268 19.08 15.18 -46.17
CA LYS A 268 18.93 16.14 -47.29
C LYS A 268 20.26 16.65 -47.81
N ILE A 269 21.19 17.03 -46.92
CA ILE A 269 22.53 17.47 -47.33
C ILE A 269 23.31 16.34 -48.02
N GLY A 270 23.29 15.14 -47.44
CA GLY A 270 23.97 13.98 -48.01
C GLY A 270 23.40 13.52 -49.35
N ILE A 271 22.14 13.84 -49.68
CA ILE A 271 21.56 13.59 -51.01
C ILE A 271 22.05 14.63 -52.04
N ILE A 272 22.28 15.88 -51.61
CA ILE A 272 22.71 16.98 -52.50
C ILE A 272 24.15 16.78 -52.97
N ASP A 273 25.04 16.22 -52.14
CA ASP A 273 26.44 15.94 -52.51
C ASP A 273 26.62 14.78 -53.50
N VAL A 274 25.56 13.99 -53.79
CA VAL A 274 25.65 12.75 -54.60
C VAL A 274 25.16 12.94 -56.04
N THR A 275 24.82 14.16 -56.48
CA THR A 275 24.56 14.43 -57.91
C THR A 275 25.88 14.46 -58.70
N PRO A 276 26.16 13.50 -59.61
CA PRO A 276 27.36 13.51 -60.43
C PRO A 276 27.21 14.56 -61.56
N GLU A 277 28.30 15.28 -61.86
CA GLU A 277 28.48 16.01 -63.13
C GLU A 277 28.51 15.07 -64.34
#